data_AF-A0A7W1QVP0-F1
#
_entry.id   AF-A0A7W1QVP0-F1
#
_cell.length_a   1.000
_cell.length_b   1.000
_cell.length_c   1.000
_cell.angle_alpha   90.00
_cell.angle_beta   90.00
_cell.angle_gamma   90.00
#
_symmetry.space_group_name_H-M   'P 1'
#
loop_
_entity.id
_entity.type
_entity.pdbx_description
1 polymer ?
#
loop_
_entity_poly.entity_id
_entity_poly.type
_entity_poly.pdbx_seq_one_letter_code
_entity_poly.pdbx_strand_id
1 'polypeptide(L)' 'KEAESARIAVRNVRRDANEHLKRLMKDKECSEDDERRAQEDVQKLTDRSIAEIDRILQTKEHDLMAV' A
#
# COMPACT_ATOMS: atom_id res chain seq x y z
N LYS A 1 -4.08 0.43 18.06
CA LYS A 1 -4.81 -0.66 17.37
C LYS A 1 -5.21 -0.26 15.95
N GLU A 2 -5.80 0.91 15.76
CA GLU A 2 -6.31 1.37 14.46
C GLU A 2 -5.22 1.54 13.39
N ALA A 3 -4.07 2.15 13.72
CA ALA A 3 -2.96 2.29 12.77
C ALA A 3 -2.41 0.94 12.28
N GLU A 4 -2.38 -0.09 13.14
CA GLU A 4 -1.96 -1.43 12.73
C GLU A 4 -2.98 -2.09 11.80
N SER A 5 -4.27 -1.95 12.11
CA SER A 5 -5.35 -2.40 11.22
C SER A 5 -5.28 -1.69 9.85
N ALA A 6 -4.99 -0.39 9.83
CA ALA A 6 -4.81 0.37 8.60
C ALA A 6 -3.60 -0.13 7.79
N ARG A 7 -2.45 -0.39 8.44
CA ARG A 7 -1.27 -0.98 7.78
C ARG A 7 -1.56 -2.36 7.20
N ILE A 8 -2.32 -3.20 7.91
CA ILE A 8 -2.75 -4.51 7.41
C ILE A 8 -3.65 -4.35 6.17
N ALA A 9 -4.63 -3.44 6.22
CA ALA A 9 -5.52 -3.16 5.09
C ALA A 9 -4.75 -2.73 3.84
N VAL A 10 -3.77 -1.81 3.98
CA VAL A 10 -2.91 -1.38 2.87
C VAL A 10 -2.13 -2.57 2.28
N ARG A 11 -1.57 -3.45 3.11
CA ARG A 11 -0.83 -4.63 2.65
C ARG A 11 -1.73 -5.64 1.92
N ASN A 12 -2.98 -5.80 2.35
CA ASN A 12 -3.96 -6.64 1.68
C ASN A 12 -4.30 -6.10 0.29
N VAL A 13 -4.58 -4.79 0.19
CA VAL A 13 -4.84 -4.15 -1.12
C VAL A 13 -3.66 -4.29 -2.06
N ARG A 14 -2.43 -4.12 -1.57
CA ARG A 14 -1.21 -4.36 -2.36
C ARG A 14 -1.15 -5.79 -2.89
N ARG A 15 -1.46 -6.77 -2.04
CA ARG A 15 -1.49 -8.18 -2.44
C ARG A 15 -2.51 -8.41 -3.55
N ASP A 16 -3.72 -7.90 -3.39
CA ASP A 16 -4.81 -8.06 -4.36
C ASP A 16 -4.46 -7.41 -5.70
N ALA A 17 -3.88 -6.20 -5.67
CA ALA A 17 -3.39 -5.51 -6.86
C ALA A 17 -2.32 -6.34 -7.59
N ASN A 18 -1.34 -6.87 -6.86
CA ASN A 18 -0.29 -7.72 -7.46
C ASN A 18 -0.83 -9.06 -7.99
N GLU A 19 -1.83 -9.66 -7.32
CA GLU A 19 -2.51 -10.84 -7.84
C GLU A 19 -3.30 -10.53 -9.11
N HIS A 20 -3.89 -9.33 -9.23
CA HIS A 20 -4.58 -8.88 -10.43
C HIS A 20 -3.61 -8.67 -11.59
N LEU A 21 -2.49 -7.97 -11.37
CA LEU A 21 -1.43 -7.78 -12.38
C LEU A 21 -0.91 -9.12 -12.94
N LYS A 22 -0.70 -10.10 -12.06
CA LYS A 22 -0.30 -11.46 -12.48
C LYS A 22 -1.35 -12.17 -13.33
N ARG A 23 -2.65 -11.91 -13.13
CA ARG A 23 -3.72 -12.46 -13.98
C ARG A 23 -3.71 -11.80 -15.35
N LEU A 24 -3.65 -10.46 -15.40
CA LEU A 24 -3.55 -9.70 -16.66
C LEU A 24 -2.37 -10.16 -17.52
N MET A 25 -1.22 -10.45 -16.90
CA MET A 25 -0.06 -11.03 -17.57
C MET A 25 -0.33 -12.41 -18.19
N LYS A 26 -0.98 -13.31 -17.43
CA LYS A 26 -1.33 -14.66 -17.91
C LYS A 26 -2.35 -14.62 -19.04
N ASP A 27 -3.30 -13.71 -18.94
CA ASP A 27 -4.36 -13.50 -19.93
C ASP A 27 -3.86 -12.72 -21.15
N LYS A 28 -2.58 -12.31 -21.15
CA LYS A 28 -1.89 -11.53 -22.19
C LYS A 28 -2.55 -10.17 -22.45
N GLU A 29 -3.19 -9.61 -21.43
CA GLU A 29 -3.80 -8.27 -21.46
C GLU A 29 -2.78 -7.17 -21.11
N CYS A 30 -1.63 -7.52 -20.51
CA CYS A 30 -0.51 -6.61 -20.30
C CYS A 30 0.84 -7.28 -20.61
N SER A 31 1.86 -6.45 -20.89
CA SER A 31 3.22 -6.92 -21.14
C SER A 31 4.04 -7.03 -19.84
N GLU A 32 5.14 -7.79 -19.88
CA GLU A 32 6.02 -7.95 -18.70
C GLU A 32 6.61 -6.60 -18.22
N ASP A 33 6.89 -5.69 -19.16
CA ASP A 33 7.36 -4.36 -18.83
C ASP A 33 6.27 -3.51 -18.17
N ASP A 34 5.01 -3.65 -18.61
CA ASP A 34 3.88 -2.95 -17.99
C ASP A 34 3.59 -3.51 -16.59
N GLU A 35 3.64 -4.84 -16.41
CA GLU A 35 3.49 -5.47 -15.10
C GLU A 35 4.55 -4.96 -14.12
N ARG A 36 5.82 -4.92 -14.56
CA ARG A 36 6.94 -4.44 -13.74
C ARG A 36 6.74 -2.99 -13.31
N ARG A 37 6.35 -2.11 -14.25
CA ARG A 37 6.06 -0.69 -13.94
C ARG A 37 4.88 -0.55 -12.97
N ALA A 38 3.80 -1.29 -13.21
CA ALA A 38 2.62 -1.25 -12.35
C ALA A 38 2.95 -1.76 -10.92
N GLN A 39 3.78 -2.79 -10.79
CA GLN A 39 4.24 -3.27 -9.49
C GLN A 39 5.08 -2.21 -8.74
N GLU A 40 5.97 -1.50 -9.43
CA GLU A 40 6.72 -0.38 -8.84
C GLU A 40 5.80 0.73 -8.34
N ASP A 41 4.78 1.09 -9.12
CA ASP A 41 3.83 2.14 -8.74
C ASP A 41 2.95 1.73 -7.57
N VAL A 42 2.48 0.47 -7.57
CA VAL A 42 1.77 -0.13 -6.43
C VAL A 42 2.64 -0.10 -5.16
N GLN A 43 3.94 -0.38 -5.28
CA GLN A 43 4.88 -0.33 -4.16
C GLN A 43 5.07 1.10 -3.65
N LYS A 44 5.31 2.08 -4.55
CA LYS A 44 5.41 3.51 -4.19
C LYS A 44 4.16 4.03 -3.48
N LEU A 45 2.97 3.64 -3.94
CA LEU A 45 1.70 4.01 -3.32
C LEU A 45 1.57 3.37 -1.93
N THR A 46 1.92 2.10 -1.79
CA THR A 46 1.90 1.39 -0.50
C THR A 46 2.81 2.09 0.52
N ASP A 47 4.05 2.40 0.12
CA ASP A 47 5.03 3.04 1.01
C ASP A 47 4.57 4.44 1.44
N ARG A 48 4.00 5.21 0.51
CA ARG A 48 3.41 6.52 0.81
C ARG A 48 2.28 6.42 1.83
N SER A 49 1.34 5.50 1.62
CA SER A 49 0.20 5.32 2.52
C SER A 49 0.63 4.87 3.92
N ILE A 50 1.63 3.99 4.02
CA ILE A 50 2.19 3.57 5.32
C ILE A 50 2.83 4.77 6.03
N ALA A 51 3.65 5.56 5.32
CA ALA A 51 4.29 6.74 5.90
C ALA A 51 3.26 7.79 6.39
N GLU A 52 2.15 7.94 5.67
CA GLU A 52 1.05 8.81 6.08
C GLU A 52 0.34 8.30 7.34
N ILE A 53 0.04 6.99 7.42
CA ILE A 53 -0.52 6.35 8.63
C ILE A 53 0.39 6.60 9.83
N ASP A 54 1.70 6.40 9.67
CA ASP A 54 2.66 6.58 10.76
C ASP A 54 2.76 8.05 11.20
N ARG A 55 2.70 9.00 10.27
CA ARG A 55 2.67 10.44 10.58
C ARG A 55 1.42 10.82 11.38
N ILE A 56 0.25 10.33 10.96
CA ILE A 56 -1.02 10.61 11.65
C ILE A 56 -0.99 10.02 13.07
N LEU A 57 -0.48 8.80 13.21
CA LEU A 57 -0.33 8.15 14.52
C LEU A 57 0.57 8.99 15.44
N GLN A 58 1.76 9.39 14.98
CA GLN A 58 2.68 10.20 15.75
C GLN A 58 2.07 11.54 16.17
N THR A 59 1.37 12.21 15.25
CA THR A 59 0.68 13.48 15.55
C THR A 59 -0.35 13.27 16.66
N LYS A 60 -1.14 12.19 16.56
CA LYS A 60 -2.17 11.90 17.55
C LYS A 60 -1.58 11.52 18.91
N GLU A 61 -0.47 10.79 18.94
CA GLU A 61 0.25 10.44 20.17
C GLU A 61 0.82 11.68 20.84
N HIS A 62 1.42 12.60 20.08
CA HIS A 62 1.90 13.88 20.59
C HIS A 62 0.77 14.73 21.19
N ASP A 63 -0.34 14.89 20.47
CA ASP A 63 -1.50 15.65 20.95
C ASP A 63 -2.09 15.07 22.24
N LEU A 64 -2.06 13.75 22.42
CA LEU A 64 -2.51 13.09 23.65
C LEU A 64 -1.55 13.28 24.82
N MET A 65 -0.25 13.44 24.56
CA MET A 65 0.77 13.70 25.61
C MET A 65 0.87 15.17 26.00
N ALA A 66 0.42 16.10 25.15
CA ALA A 66 0.48 17.55 25.38
C ALA A 66 -0.70 18.10 26.21
N VAL A 67 -1.59 17.22 26.71
CA VAL A 67 -2.75 17.56 27.57
C VAL A 67 -2.44 17.30 29.04
#